data_AF-A0A8J2PCT8-F1
#
_entry.id   AF-A0A8J2PCT8-F1
#
_cell.length_a   1.000
_cell.length_b   1.000
_cell.length_c   1.000
_cell.angle_alpha   90.00
_cell.angle_beta   90.00
_cell.angle_gamma   90.00
#
_symmetry.space_group_name_H-M   'P 1'
#
loop_
_entity.id
_entity.type
_entity.pdbx_description
1 polymer ?
#
loop_
_entity_poly.entity_id
_entity_poly.type
_entity_poly.pdbx_seq_one_letter_code
_entity_poly.pdbx_strand_id
1 'polypeptide(L)'
;MWDFAGSLRDENSLDEEFDAWKRPQVASGLTVSGGKYRFYLLSCDSIASTERNPLSCYYENASWNFRDIKHVVRLFGTDEAGGTVLCSAYGFTPYFYTVPSNDFGSDDIPAFQDCLNQAVLHEMNRDLGSAYLLKYFDENNHPVVKVDLLQDSSDLNIFGYHRSRTDQYKTVILKIHCWLSSIVWLAAKVLKNGVVTYPFVDDPCSYDVYEDTLNPTVRFLSSLNISCSSWIEIDLVPGKWNDRDVKLDP
;
A
#
# COMPACT_ATOMS: atom_id res chain seq x y z
N MET A 1 39.78 -38.20 0.74
CA MET A 1 40.14 -37.74 2.09
C MET A 1 40.34 -36.24 1.95
N TRP A 2 39.38 -35.44 2.40
CA TRP A 2 39.45 -33.98 2.28
C TRP A 2 40.40 -33.50 3.37
N ASP A 3 41.53 -32.89 2.98
CA ASP A 3 42.50 -32.33 3.92
C ASP A 3 41.88 -31.14 4.66
N PHE A 4 41.53 -31.37 5.92
CA PHE A 4 41.05 -30.36 6.88
C PHE A 4 42.23 -29.70 7.62
N ALA A 5 43.37 -29.51 6.95
CA ALA A 5 44.49 -28.77 7.50
C ALA A 5 44.36 -27.28 7.15
N GLY A 6 43.33 -26.63 7.69
CA GLY A 6 43.22 -25.17 7.64
C GLY A 6 44.23 -24.57 8.59
N SER A 7 45.33 -24.00 8.07
CA SER A 7 46.10 -23.03 8.85
C SER A 7 45.14 -21.94 9.31
N LEU A 8 45.09 -21.65 10.61
CA LEU A 8 44.38 -20.50 11.15
C LEU A 8 44.83 -19.27 10.35
N ARG A 9 43.92 -18.73 9.53
CA ARG A 9 44.16 -17.53 8.74
C ARG A 9 44.33 -16.37 9.72
N ASP A 10 45.28 -15.49 9.44
CA ASP A 10 45.54 -14.30 10.25
C ASP A 10 44.30 -13.40 10.22
N GLU A 11 43.79 -12.99 11.38
CA GLU A 11 42.53 -12.23 11.51
C GLU A 11 42.57 -10.93 10.68
N ASN A 12 43.73 -10.26 10.63
CA ASN A 12 43.92 -9.05 9.82
C ASN A 12 43.74 -9.30 8.30
N SER A 13 44.13 -10.50 7.82
CA SER A 13 43.95 -10.86 6.40
C SER A 13 42.51 -11.15 6.05
N LEU A 14 41.71 -11.60 7.02
CA LEU A 14 40.29 -11.82 6.87
C LEU A 14 39.54 -10.48 6.88
N ASP A 15 39.92 -9.54 7.74
CA ASP A 15 39.30 -8.22 7.82
C ASP A 15 39.48 -7.41 6.52
N GLU A 16 40.68 -7.43 5.92
CA GLU A 16 40.92 -6.81 4.60
C GLU A 16 40.11 -7.49 3.49
N GLU A 17 39.96 -8.81 3.53
CA GLU A 17 39.11 -9.56 2.61
C GLU A 17 37.65 -9.14 2.79
N PHE A 18 37.14 -9.09 4.03
CA PHE A 18 35.76 -8.68 4.35
C PHE A 18 35.48 -7.23 3.95
N ASP A 19 36.44 -6.33 4.14
CA ASP A 19 36.35 -4.94 3.70
C ASP A 19 36.24 -4.82 2.17
N ALA A 20 36.91 -5.71 1.42
CA ALA A 20 36.77 -5.76 -0.05
C ALA A 20 35.37 -6.18 -0.53
N TRP A 21 34.59 -6.87 0.31
CA TRP A 21 33.20 -7.24 0.00
C TRP A 21 32.18 -6.17 0.39
N LYS A 22 32.58 -5.13 1.14
CA LYS A 22 31.68 -4.04 1.53
C LYS A 22 31.35 -3.19 0.31
N ARG A 23 30.11 -2.69 0.27
CA ARG A 23 29.69 -1.73 -0.75
C ARG A 23 30.43 -0.40 -0.57
N PRO A 24 30.59 0.39 -1.64
CA PRO A 24 31.08 1.75 -1.55
C PRO A 24 30.29 2.54 -0.48
N GLN A 25 31.01 3.26 0.37
CA GLN A 25 30.37 4.14 1.33
C GLN A 25 29.66 5.26 0.56
N VAL A 26 28.43 5.57 0.97
CA VAL A 26 27.67 6.68 0.39
C VAL A 26 28.46 7.96 0.65
N ALA A 27 28.66 8.78 -0.39
CA ALA A 27 29.33 10.07 -0.26
C ALA A 27 28.61 10.89 0.83
N SER A 28 29.36 11.47 1.76
CA SER A 28 28.89 12.15 2.98
C SER A 28 28.17 13.49 2.73
N GLY A 29 27.49 13.64 1.60
CA GLY A 29 26.87 14.89 1.15
C GLY A 29 25.54 14.74 0.41
N LEU A 30 24.84 13.60 0.54
CA LEU A 30 23.45 13.51 0.12
C LEU A 30 22.55 14.27 1.10
N THR A 31 22.74 15.58 1.22
CA THR A 31 21.83 16.44 1.98
C THR A 31 20.55 16.60 1.18
N VAL A 32 19.38 16.51 1.82
CA VAL A 32 18.05 16.84 1.26
C VAL A 32 17.91 18.36 0.96
N SER A 33 18.89 18.95 0.29
CA SER A 33 19.02 20.39 0.05
C SER A 33 18.66 20.77 -1.39
N GLY A 34 17.68 20.07 -1.99
CA GLY A 34 17.25 20.31 -3.36
C GLY A 34 18.10 19.55 -4.38
N GLY A 35 17.46 18.75 -5.23
CA GLY A 35 18.13 18.00 -6.28
C GLY A 35 17.28 16.84 -6.79
N LYS A 36 17.85 16.07 -7.71
CA LYS A 36 17.28 14.80 -8.17
C LYS A 36 18.11 13.65 -7.62
N TYR A 37 17.47 12.66 -7.05
CA TYR A 37 18.09 11.41 -6.67
C TYR A 37 17.59 10.29 -7.56
N ARG A 38 18.50 9.42 -8.00
CA ARG A 38 18.18 8.37 -8.95
C ARG A 38 18.74 7.05 -8.50
N PHE A 39 17.92 6.00 -8.54
CA PHE A 39 18.34 4.65 -8.24
C PHE A 39 17.60 3.63 -9.12
N TYR A 40 18.22 2.49 -9.34
CA TYR A 40 17.68 1.39 -10.12
C TYR A 40 16.85 0.46 -9.22
N LEU A 41 15.57 0.28 -9.53
CA LEU A 41 14.65 -0.56 -8.77
C LEU A 41 14.99 -2.04 -8.96
N LEU A 42 15.31 -2.73 -7.87
CA LEU A 42 15.61 -4.17 -7.86
C LEU A 42 14.45 -4.99 -7.30
N SER A 43 13.85 -4.52 -6.21
CA SER A 43 12.77 -5.22 -5.53
C SER A 43 11.88 -4.22 -4.81
N CYS A 44 10.68 -4.67 -4.46
CA CYS A 44 9.73 -3.89 -3.72
C CYS A 44 8.85 -4.81 -2.87
N ASP A 45 8.45 -4.31 -1.70
CA ASP A 45 7.47 -4.98 -0.86
C ASP A 45 6.54 -3.97 -0.20
N SER A 46 5.62 -4.46 0.60
CA SER A 46 4.74 -3.60 1.39
C SER A 46 4.63 -4.12 2.81
N ILE A 47 4.62 -3.20 3.77
CA ILE A 47 4.55 -3.51 5.20
C ILE A 47 3.47 -2.67 5.88
N ALA A 48 3.02 -3.15 7.03
CA ALA A 48 2.30 -2.34 7.99
C ALA A 48 3.33 -1.77 9.00
N SER A 49 3.57 -0.47 8.93
CA SER A 49 4.62 0.22 9.70
C SER A 49 4.02 1.09 10.79
N THR A 50 4.62 1.09 11.97
CA THR A 50 4.24 2.00 13.07
C THR A 50 5.02 3.31 13.09
N GLU A 51 5.84 3.54 12.06
CA GLU A 51 6.73 4.68 12.01
C GLU A 51 5.95 6.00 11.94
N ARG A 52 6.35 6.93 12.82
CA ARG A 52 5.87 8.31 12.79
C ARG A 52 6.54 9.06 11.65
N ASN A 53 5.90 9.06 10.48
CA ASN A 53 6.24 10.00 9.42
C ASN A 53 5.24 11.18 9.42
N PRO A 54 5.69 12.43 9.69
CA PRO A 54 4.82 13.61 9.66
C PRO A 54 4.27 13.94 8.26
N LEU A 55 4.83 13.34 7.21
CA LEU A 55 4.41 13.54 5.82
C LEU A 55 3.36 12.54 5.34
N SER A 56 2.91 11.62 6.20
CA SER A 56 1.96 10.58 5.83
C SER A 56 0.50 11.04 5.88
N CYS A 57 0.19 12.31 5.65
CA CYS A 57 -1.20 12.75 5.58
C CYS A 57 -1.83 12.14 4.31
N TYR A 58 -2.76 11.20 4.48
CA TYR A 58 -3.40 10.50 3.37
C TYR A 58 -4.40 11.39 2.61
N TYR A 59 -4.87 12.49 3.22
CA TYR A 59 -5.83 13.43 2.65
C TYR A 59 -5.65 14.83 3.29
N GLU A 60 -5.74 15.91 2.50
CA GLU A 60 -5.44 17.29 2.94
C GLU A 60 -6.46 17.87 3.96
N ASN A 61 -7.66 17.31 4.06
CA ASN A 61 -8.74 17.82 4.92
C ASN A 61 -9.08 16.89 6.09
N ALA A 62 -8.14 16.05 6.43
CA ALA A 62 -8.42 14.84 7.17
C ALA A 62 -7.77 15.00 8.53
N SER A 63 -8.58 15.43 9.50
CA SER A 63 -8.25 15.49 10.93
C SER A 63 -8.03 14.09 11.54
N TRP A 64 -7.62 13.11 10.72
CA TRP A 64 -7.29 11.77 11.15
C TRP A 64 -6.03 11.88 11.99
N ASN A 65 -6.22 11.73 13.30
CA ASN A 65 -5.16 11.53 14.27
C ASN A 65 -4.12 10.56 13.70
N PHE A 66 -2.84 10.82 13.97
CA PHE A 66 -1.75 9.92 13.63
C PHE A 66 -2.12 8.47 13.99
N ARG A 67 -2.51 7.67 12.99
CA ARG A 67 -2.76 6.25 13.22
C ARG A 67 -1.41 5.57 13.46
N ASP A 68 -1.36 4.75 14.50
CA ASP A 68 -0.15 4.07 14.97
C ASP A 68 0.37 3.01 13.99
N ILE A 69 -0.40 2.62 12.97
CA ILE A 69 0.03 1.68 11.94
C ILE A 69 -0.39 2.19 10.57
N LYS A 70 0.48 2.11 9.56
CA LYS A 70 0.27 2.65 8.20
C LYS A 70 0.72 1.65 7.15
N HIS A 71 0.07 1.67 5.98
CA HIS A 71 0.58 0.94 4.83
C HIS A 71 1.78 1.69 4.22
N VAL A 72 2.91 0.99 4.05
CA VAL A 72 4.14 1.56 3.48
C VAL A 72 4.63 0.64 2.39
N VAL A 73 4.90 1.19 1.21
CA VAL A 73 5.55 0.47 0.12
C VAL A 73 7.04 0.75 0.19
N ARG A 74 7.88 -0.29 0.26
CA ARG A 74 9.33 -0.14 0.28
C ARG A 74 9.90 -0.50 -1.08
N LEU A 75 10.78 0.35 -1.57
CA LEU A 75 11.50 0.19 -2.83
C LEU A 75 12.97 -0.03 -2.50
N PHE A 76 13.52 -1.13 -2.98
CA PHE A 76 14.91 -1.53 -2.78
C PHE A 76 15.64 -1.40 -4.12
N GLY A 77 16.81 -0.79 -4.09
CA GLY A 77 17.56 -0.57 -5.30
C GLY A 77 19.02 -0.23 -5.08
N THR A 78 19.68 0.15 -6.16
CA THR A 78 21.06 0.62 -6.15
C THR A 78 21.19 1.92 -6.91
N ASP A 79 21.99 2.84 -6.40
CA ASP A 79 22.32 4.07 -7.12
C ASP A 79 23.42 3.87 -8.16
N GLU A 80 23.78 4.94 -8.88
CA GLU A 80 24.83 4.93 -9.91
C GLU A 80 26.24 4.67 -9.34
N ALA A 81 26.45 4.93 -8.05
CA ALA A 81 27.71 4.70 -7.36
C ALA A 81 27.83 3.27 -6.77
N GLY A 82 26.78 2.45 -6.88
CA GLY A 82 26.72 1.10 -6.33
C GLY A 82 26.29 1.02 -4.86
N GLY A 83 25.85 2.15 -4.29
CA GLY A 83 25.24 2.25 -2.98
C GLY A 83 23.86 1.58 -2.96
N THR A 84 23.48 1.01 -1.82
CA THR A 84 22.15 0.41 -1.63
C THR A 84 21.16 1.47 -1.19
N VAL A 85 19.97 1.45 -1.78
CA VAL A 85 18.89 2.41 -1.50
C VAL A 85 17.67 1.68 -0.94
N LEU A 86 17.15 2.21 0.17
CA LEU A 86 15.81 1.90 0.67
C LEU A 86 14.96 3.18 0.61
N CYS A 87 13.97 3.19 -0.27
CA CYS A 87 13.00 4.27 -0.35
C CYS A 87 11.63 3.78 0.18
N SER A 88 11.16 4.38 1.27
CA SER A 88 9.85 4.09 1.85
C SER A 88 8.81 5.09 1.35
N ALA A 89 7.85 4.62 0.56
CA ALA A 89 6.74 5.42 0.05
C ALA A 89 5.52 5.35 0.99
N TYR A 90 5.05 6.52 1.40
CA TYR A 90 3.88 6.71 2.27
C TYR A 90 2.73 7.35 1.49
N GLY A 91 1.51 7.29 2.02
CA GLY A 91 0.34 7.94 1.42
C GLY A 91 -0.40 7.08 0.38
N PHE A 92 0.10 5.88 0.06
CA PHE A 92 -0.63 4.93 -0.76
C PHE A 92 -1.63 4.13 0.09
N THR A 93 -2.90 4.16 -0.31
CA THR A 93 -3.95 3.35 0.32
C THR A 93 -4.32 2.19 -0.60
N PRO A 94 -4.19 0.92 -0.16
CA PRO A 94 -4.67 -0.23 -0.91
C PRO A 94 -6.16 -0.13 -1.22
N TYR A 95 -6.57 -0.57 -2.42
CA TYR A 95 -7.97 -0.50 -2.84
C TYR A 95 -8.35 -1.69 -3.72
N PHE A 96 -9.67 -1.89 -3.85
CA PHE A 96 -10.29 -2.83 -4.77
C PHE A 96 -11.59 -2.22 -5.33
N TYR A 97 -12.23 -2.93 -6.25
CA TYR A 97 -13.44 -2.45 -6.91
C TYR A 97 -14.64 -3.36 -6.67
N THR A 98 -15.83 -2.79 -6.65
CA THR A 98 -17.08 -3.56 -6.56
C THR A 98 -18.19 -2.90 -7.38
N VAL A 99 -19.15 -3.69 -7.85
CA VAL A 99 -20.38 -3.17 -8.46
C VAL A 99 -21.50 -3.24 -7.42
N PRO A 100 -22.25 -2.14 -7.19
CA PRO A 100 -23.39 -2.15 -6.28
C PRO A 100 -24.58 -2.89 -6.92
N SER A 101 -25.45 -3.48 -6.09
CA SER A 101 -26.59 -4.28 -6.56
C SER A 101 -27.78 -3.46 -7.09
N ASN A 102 -27.86 -2.17 -6.78
CA ASN A 102 -29.01 -1.29 -7.04
C ASN A 102 -28.56 0.06 -7.65
N ASP A 103 -29.54 0.95 -7.91
CA ASP A 103 -29.32 2.36 -8.28
C ASP A 103 -28.55 3.07 -7.16
N PHE A 104 -27.22 3.01 -7.22
CA PHE A 104 -26.31 3.55 -6.21
C PHE A 104 -25.86 4.96 -6.59
N GLY A 105 -26.17 5.92 -5.74
CA GLY A 105 -25.82 7.33 -5.89
C GLY A 105 -24.67 7.77 -5.00
N SER A 106 -24.24 9.02 -5.17
CA SER A 106 -23.27 9.66 -4.26
C SER A 106 -23.79 9.77 -2.83
N ASP A 107 -25.10 9.90 -2.67
CA ASP A 107 -25.77 10.10 -1.38
C ASP A 107 -25.79 8.81 -0.54
N ASP A 108 -25.62 7.65 -1.18
CA ASP A 108 -25.57 6.34 -0.52
C ASP A 108 -24.18 6.01 0.03
N ILE A 109 -23.14 6.72 -0.43
CA ILE A 109 -21.74 6.45 -0.07
C ILE A 109 -21.51 6.45 1.45
N PRO A 110 -21.96 7.45 2.23
CA PRO A 110 -21.69 7.47 3.66
C PRO A 110 -22.32 6.27 4.37
N ALA A 111 -23.60 5.97 4.08
CA ALA A 111 -24.31 4.86 4.69
C ALA A 111 -23.69 3.50 4.32
N PHE A 112 -23.31 3.33 3.04
CA PHE A 112 -22.62 2.13 2.57
C PHE A 112 -21.26 1.95 3.26
N GLN A 113 -20.45 3.01 3.34
CA GLN A 113 -19.13 2.97 3.98
C GLN A 113 -19.25 2.62 5.47
N ASP A 114 -20.25 3.16 6.17
CA ASP A 114 -20.51 2.84 7.58
C ASP A 114 -20.90 1.37 7.76
N CYS A 115 -21.85 0.86 6.98
CA CYS A 115 -22.26 -0.54 7.04
C CYS A 115 -21.11 -1.50 6.72
N LEU A 116 -20.30 -1.18 5.69
CA LEU A 116 -19.12 -1.97 5.35
C LEU A 116 -18.09 -1.96 6.48
N ASN A 117 -17.83 -0.81 7.10
CA ASN A 117 -16.93 -0.72 8.23
C ASN A 117 -17.40 -1.57 9.42
N GLN A 118 -18.68 -1.53 9.77
CA GLN A 118 -19.23 -2.34 10.86
C GLN A 118 -19.12 -3.83 10.56
N ALA A 119 -19.45 -4.24 9.33
CA ALA A 119 -19.36 -5.64 8.93
C ALA A 119 -17.91 -6.15 8.92
N VAL A 120 -16.95 -5.33 8.49
CA VAL A 120 -15.51 -5.65 8.56
C VAL A 120 -15.03 -5.79 10.00
N LEU A 121 -15.39 -4.86 10.89
CA LEU A 121 -15.02 -4.94 12.30
C LEU A 121 -15.63 -6.17 12.99
N HIS A 122 -16.88 -6.51 12.66
CA HIS A 122 -17.53 -7.73 13.14
C HIS A 122 -16.78 -8.99 12.69
N GLU A 123 -16.43 -9.08 11.40
CA GLU A 123 -15.67 -10.22 10.88
C GLU A 123 -14.26 -10.29 11.48
N MET A 124 -13.57 -9.15 11.66
CA MET A 124 -12.27 -9.09 12.35
C MET A 124 -12.34 -9.67 13.77
N ASN A 125 -13.42 -9.38 14.50
CA ASN A 125 -13.61 -9.89 15.85
C ASN A 125 -13.89 -11.39 15.90
N ARG A 126 -14.45 -11.95 14.83
CA ARG A 126 -14.72 -13.40 14.72
C ARG A 126 -13.51 -14.19 14.28
N ASP A 127 -12.67 -13.62 13.40
CA ASP A 127 -11.48 -14.27 12.88
C ASP A 127 -10.25 -13.95 13.74
N LEU A 128 -9.80 -14.95 14.52
CA LEU A 128 -8.59 -14.86 15.35
C LEU A 128 -7.36 -14.40 14.56
N GLY A 129 -7.29 -14.72 13.26
CA GLY A 129 -6.21 -14.33 12.37
C GLY A 129 -6.18 -12.84 12.04
N SER A 130 -7.22 -12.08 12.35
CA SER A 130 -7.30 -10.62 12.12
C SER A 130 -7.71 -9.80 13.34
N ALA A 131 -8.15 -10.45 14.43
CA ALA A 131 -8.55 -9.82 15.68
C ALA A 131 -7.48 -8.89 16.28
N TYR A 132 -6.18 -9.16 16.07
CA TYR A 132 -5.09 -8.31 16.54
C TYR A 132 -5.09 -6.90 15.91
N LEU A 133 -5.79 -6.72 14.78
CA LEU A 133 -5.91 -5.42 14.10
C LEU A 133 -6.96 -4.52 14.76
N LEU A 134 -7.89 -5.07 15.53
CA LEU A 134 -8.98 -4.30 16.16
C LEU A 134 -8.47 -3.16 17.06
N LYS A 135 -7.31 -3.34 17.70
CA LYS A 135 -6.70 -2.30 18.55
C LYS A 135 -6.32 -1.02 17.80
N TYR A 136 -6.29 -1.04 16.47
CA TYR A 136 -5.96 0.12 15.63
C TYR A 136 -7.20 0.83 15.08
N PHE A 137 -8.40 0.36 15.41
CA PHE A 137 -9.66 0.93 14.94
C PHE A 137 -10.52 1.39 16.10
N ASP A 138 -11.10 2.57 15.95
CA ASP A 138 -11.95 3.24 16.94
C ASP A 138 -13.00 4.10 16.22
N GLU A 139 -13.71 4.93 16.99
CA GLU A 139 -14.74 5.87 16.50
C GLU A 139 -14.24 6.81 15.39
N ASN A 140 -12.96 7.14 15.40
CA ASN A 140 -12.30 8.02 14.43
C ASN A 140 -11.39 7.23 13.48
N ASN A 141 -11.28 5.91 13.61
CA ASN A 141 -10.32 5.12 12.86
C ASN A 141 -10.98 3.89 12.26
N HIS A 142 -11.43 4.01 11.01
CA HIS A 142 -12.14 2.93 10.34
C HIS A 142 -11.25 2.10 9.38
N PRO A 143 -11.53 0.79 9.21
CA PRO A 143 -10.83 -0.08 8.25
C PRO A 143 -10.94 0.38 6.79
N VAL A 144 -12.12 0.83 6.37
CA VAL A 144 -12.39 1.43 5.06
C VAL A 144 -12.34 2.94 5.20
N VAL A 145 -11.42 3.56 4.48
CA VAL A 145 -11.07 4.98 4.65
C VAL A 145 -11.84 5.89 3.70
N LYS A 146 -12.19 5.36 2.52
CA LYS A 146 -12.85 6.12 1.47
C LYS A 146 -13.53 5.17 0.50
N VAL A 147 -14.68 5.58 -0.01
CA VAL A 147 -15.34 4.94 -1.16
C VAL A 147 -15.51 6.01 -2.24
N ASP A 148 -14.95 5.75 -3.42
CA ASP A 148 -15.07 6.61 -4.59
C ASP A 148 -16.09 6.02 -5.57
N LEU A 149 -16.99 6.87 -6.08
CA LEU A 149 -17.97 6.53 -7.10
C LEU A 149 -17.39 6.81 -8.49
N LEU A 150 -17.21 5.75 -9.29
CA LEU A 150 -16.71 5.83 -10.65
C LEU A 150 -17.88 5.64 -11.62
N GLN A 151 -18.18 6.69 -12.39
CA GLN A 151 -19.28 6.73 -13.37
C GLN A 151 -18.80 6.94 -14.81
N ASP A 152 -17.49 7.11 -15.02
CA ASP A 152 -16.95 7.27 -16.37
C ASP A 152 -16.65 5.91 -17.03
N SER A 153 -17.03 5.84 -18.29
CA SER A 153 -16.86 4.71 -19.20
C SER A 153 -15.41 4.30 -19.48
N SER A 154 -14.41 5.14 -19.16
CA SER A 154 -13.00 4.77 -19.24
C SER A 154 -12.53 3.86 -18.10
N ASP A 155 -13.26 3.88 -16.97
CA ASP A 155 -12.86 3.23 -15.71
C ASP A 155 -13.63 1.92 -15.49
N LEU A 156 -14.33 1.43 -16.52
CA LEU A 156 -15.16 0.24 -16.46
C LEU A 156 -14.36 -1.05 -16.42
N ASN A 157 -14.94 -2.06 -15.76
CA ASN A 157 -14.35 -3.38 -15.65
C ASN A 157 -14.09 -4.00 -17.05
N ILE A 158 -12.99 -4.73 -17.17
CA ILE A 158 -12.65 -5.47 -18.40
C ILE A 158 -13.52 -6.73 -18.61
N PHE A 159 -14.36 -7.06 -17.61
CA PHE A 159 -15.19 -8.26 -17.58
C PHE A 159 -16.57 -7.99 -18.17
N GLY A 160 -16.87 -8.65 -19.30
CA GLY A 160 -18.15 -8.53 -20.00
C GLY A 160 -18.04 -7.70 -21.28
N TYR A 161 -18.88 -8.02 -22.28
CA TYR A 161 -18.99 -7.23 -23.49
C TYR A 161 -19.90 -6.02 -23.22
N HIS A 162 -19.29 -4.87 -22.98
CA HIS A 162 -20.03 -3.61 -22.88
C HIS A 162 -20.47 -3.19 -24.29
N ARG A 163 -21.73 -3.49 -24.65
CA ARG A 163 -22.30 -3.03 -25.93
C ARG A 163 -22.22 -1.50 -26.01
N SER A 164 -21.86 -1.02 -27.20
CA SER A 164 -21.73 0.38 -27.60
C SER A 164 -22.57 1.36 -26.76
N ARG A 165 -21.86 2.30 -26.13
CA ARG A 165 -22.30 3.54 -25.47
C ARG A 165 -23.53 4.19 -26.13
N THR A 166 -24.71 3.87 -25.64
CA THR A 166 -25.82 4.83 -25.55
C THR A 166 -25.93 5.25 -24.09
N ASP A 167 -26.14 6.54 -23.81
CA ASP A 167 -26.12 7.19 -22.48
C ASP A 167 -27.00 6.56 -21.38
N GLN A 168 -27.71 5.48 -21.68
CA GLN A 168 -28.73 4.83 -20.85
C GLN A 168 -28.19 3.69 -19.97
N TYR A 169 -26.93 3.27 -20.11
CA TYR A 169 -26.36 2.15 -19.34
C TYR A 169 -24.94 2.44 -18.85
N LYS A 170 -24.77 3.50 -18.04
CA LYS A 170 -23.51 3.71 -17.31
C LYS A 170 -23.48 2.76 -16.12
N THR A 171 -22.61 1.75 -16.15
CA THR A 171 -22.35 0.90 -14.99
C THR A 171 -21.63 1.71 -13.93
N VAL A 172 -22.18 1.73 -12.72
CA VAL A 172 -21.56 2.35 -11.55
C VAL A 172 -20.54 1.38 -10.96
N ILE A 173 -19.33 1.86 -10.70
CA ILE A 173 -18.29 1.09 -10.00
C ILE A 173 -17.88 1.84 -8.75
N LEU A 174 -17.72 1.12 -7.64
CA LEU A 174 -17.19 1.66 -6.40
C LEU A 174 -15.73 1.27 -6.27
N LYS A 175 -14.87 2.25 -6.00
CA LYS A 175 -13.47 2.04 -5.61
C LYS A 175 -13.36 2.17 -4.10
N ILE A 176 -13.07 1.07 -3.43
CA ILE A 176 -13.04 0.97 -1.97
C ILE A 176 -11.59 1.03 -1.52
N HIS A 177 -11.24 2.07 -0.77
CA HIS A 177 -9.90 2.26 -0.20
C HIS A 177 -9.86 1.73 1.24
N CYS A 178 -8.90 0.87 1.52
CA CYS A 178 -8.72 0.21 2.80
C CYS A 178 -7.42 0.63 3.48
N TRP A 179 -7.45 0.78 4.81
CA TRP A 179 -6.30 1.27 5.58
C TRP A 179 -5.03 0.42 5.41
N LEU A 180 -5.16 -0.91 5.36
CA LEU A 180 -4.06 -1.86 5.15
C LEU A 180 -4.44 -2.87 4.06
N SER A 181 -3.45 -3.48 3.43
CA SER A 181 -3.67 -4.50 2.39
C SER A 181 -4.36 -5.75 2.93
N SER A 182 -4.14 -6.11 4.19
CA SER A 182 -4.85 -7.22 4.84
C SER A 182 -6.35 -6.96 4.94
N ILE A 183 -6.77 -5.69 5.01
CA ILE A 183 -8.18 -5.29 5.09
C ILE A 183 -8.86 -5.39 3.73
N VAL A 184 -8.13 -5.23 2.62
CA VAL A 184 -8.68 -5.36 1.25
C VAL A 184 -9.35 -6.72 1.09
N TRP A 185 -8.63 -7.80 1.42
CA TRP A 185 -9.17 -9.15 1.35
C TRP A 185 -10.38 -9.34 2.28
N LEU A 186 -10.33 -8.80 3.50
CA LEU A 186 -11.39 -8.96 4.47
C LEU A 186 -12.68 -8.21 4.08
N ALA A 187 -12.55 -6.96 3.64
CA ALA A 187 -13.65 -6.17 3.12
C ALA A 187 -14.27 -6.82 1.88
N ALA A 188 -13.44 -7.30 0.95
CA ALA A 188 -13.89 -8.06 -0.20
C ALA A 188 -14.66 -9.34 0.19
N LYS A 189 -14.16 -10.10 1.18
CA LYS A 189 -14.84 -11.30 1.71
C LYS A 189 -16.22 -10.98 2.28
N VAL A 190 -16.31 -9.94 3.10
CA VAL A 190 -17.56 -9.50 3.73
C VAL A 190 -18.60 -9.08 2.68
N LEU A 191 -18.18 -8.39 1.62
CA LEU A 191 -19.03 -8.05 0.48
C LEU A 191 -19.46 -9.28 -0.34
N LYS A 192 -18.54 -10.19 -0.66
CA LYS A 192 -18.86 -11.44 -1.37
C LYS A 192 -19.87 -12.30 -0.61
N ASN A 193 -19.78 -12.31 0.71
CA ASN A 193 -20.70 -13.06 1.59
C ASN A 193 -22.08 -12.37 1.76
N GLY A 194 -22.26 -11.17 1.21
CA GLY A 194 -23.52 -10.43 1.27
C GLY A 194 -23.92 -9.92 2.65
N VAL A 195 -22.95 -9.77 3.57
CA VAL A 195 -23.23 -9.34 4.95
C VAL A 195 -23.56 -7.85 5.03
N VAL A 196 -23.13 -7.07 4.03
CA VAL A 196 -23.33 -5.62 4.00
C VAL A 196 -24.74 -5.29 3.51
N THR A 197 -25.60 -4.91 4.45
CA THR A 197 -26.90 -4.29 4.19
C THR A 197 -26.79 -2.81 4.53
N TYR A 198 -27.19 -1.95 3.61
CA TYR A 198 -27.28 -0.50 3.85
C TYR A 198 -28.74 -0.07 3.61
N PRO A 199 -29.16 1.10 4.13
CA PRO A 199 -30.53 1.58 3.92
C PRO A 199 -30.86 1.49 2.42
N PHE A 200 -32.06 0.99 2.07
CA PHE A 200 -32.55 0.78 0.70
C PHE A 200 -32.12 -0.52 -0.03
N VAL A 201 -31.50 -1.48 0.66
CA VAL A 201 -31.41 -2.88 0.18
C VAL A 201 -32.15 -3.79 1.17
N ASP A 202 -33.32 -4.29 0.77
CA ASP A 202 -34.20 -5.08 1.64
C ASP A 202 -33.65 -6.49 1.95
N ASP A 203 -32.68 -6.99 1.17
CA ASP A 203 -32.10 -8.34 1.32
C ASP A 203 -30.56 -8.35 1.25
N PRO A 204 -29.88 -9.25 2.00
CA PRO A 204 -28.45 -9.52 1.86
C PRO A 204 -28.07 -9.81 0.40
N CYS A 205 -27.31 -8.92 -0.22
CA CYS A 205 -26.86 -9.05 -1.60
C CYS A 205 -25.36 -9.33 -1.65
N SER A 206 -24.96 -10.43 -2.31
CA SER A 206 -23.55 -10.66 -2.63
C SER A 206 -23.09 -9.66 -3.68
N TYR A 207 -21.96 -9.00 -3.44
CA TYR A 207 -21.42 -8.03 -4.39
C TYR A 207 -20.36 -8.68 -5.29
N ASP A 208 -20.37 -8.29 -6.56
CA ASP A 208 -19.29 -8.62 -7.48
C ASP A 208 -18.08 -7.74 -7.16
N VAL A 209 -17.03 -8.40 -6.68
CA VAL A 209 -15.78 -7.76 -6.28
C VAL A 209 -14.69 -8.10 -7.28
N TYR A 210 -13.94 -7.09 -7.68
CA TYR A 210 -12.85 -7.20 -8.64
C TYR A 210 -11.55 -6.75 -8.00
N GLU A 211 -10.46 -7.38 -8.48
CA GLU A 211 -9.11 -6.89 -8.24
C GLU A 211 -8.68 -6.88 -6.75
N ASP A 212 -9.43 -7.59 -5.89
CA ASP A 212 -9.15 -7.74 -4.46
C ASP A 212 -7.92 -8.61 -4.16
N THR A 213 -7.50 -9.44 -5.11
CA THR A 213 -6.33 -10.30 -5.01
C THR A 213 -5.05 -9.68 -5.56
N LEU A 214 -5.12 -8.49 -6.17
CA LEU A 214 -3.94 -7.84 -6.74
C LEU A 214 -2.98 -7.40 -5.63
N ASN A 215 -1.70 -7.70 -5.81
CA ASN A 215 -0.67 -7.32 -4.85
C ASN A 215 -0.63 -5.78 -4.70
N PRO A 216 -0.69 -5.23 -3.47
CA PRO A 216 -0.69 -3.79 -3.22
C PRO A 216 0.55 -3.09 -3.80
N THR A 217 1.70 -3.75 -3.83
CA THR A 217 2.93 -3.20 -4.42
C THR A 217 2.83 -3.09 -5.93
N VAL A 218 2.25 -4.08 -6.61
CA VAL A 218 1.99 -4.02 -8.06
C VAL A 218 1.02 -2.88 -8.38
N ARG A 219 -0.04 -2.74 -7.56
CA ARG A 219 -1.02 -1.65 -7.68
C ARG A 219 -0.36 -0.28 -7.50
N PHE A 220 0.54 -0.13 -6.54
CA PHE A 220 1.32 1.09 -6.32
C PHE A 220 2.19 1.43 -7.54
N LEU A 221 3.00 0.47 -8.01
CA LEU A 221 3.87 0.68 -9.17
C LEU A 221 3.08 1.05 -10.42
N SER A 222 1.99 0.33 -10.70
CA SER A 222 1.13 0.60 -11.84
C SER A 222 0.46 1.98 -11.75
N SER A 223 0.04 2.40 -10.55
CA SER A 223 -0.61 3.72 -10.36
C SER A 223 0.35 4.88 -10.63
N LEU A 224 1.65 4.66 -10.45
CA LEU A 224 2.70 5.65 -10.73
C LEU A 224 3.39 5.44 -12.08
N ASN A 225 2.92 4.47 -12.89
CA ASN A 225 3.55 4.07 -14.15
C ASN A 225 5.05 3.72 -13.99
N ILE A 226 5.42 3.08 -12.87
CA ILE A 226 6.77 2.60 -12.60
C ILE A 226 6.86 1.16 -13.10
N SER A 227 7.81 0.90 -13.99
CA SER A 227 8.13 -0.46 -14.44
C SER A 227 9.06 -1.16 -13.46
N CYS A 228 8.96 -2.48 -13.37
CA CYS A 228 9.99 -3.26 -12.67
C CYS A 228 11.33 -3.10 -13.38
N SER A 229 12.44 -3.16 -12.63
CA SER A 229 13.80 -3.10 -13.19
C SER A 229 14.04 -1.85 -14.03
N SER A 230 13.55 -0.70 -13.55
CA SER A 230 13.78 0.61 -14.18
C SER A 230 14.50 1.56 -13.22
N TRP A 231 15.04 2.63 -13.79
CA TRP A 231 15.51 3.76 -13.01
C TRP A 231 14.31 4.55 -12.47
N ILE A 232 14.35 4.85 -11.18
CA ILE A 232 13.43 5.77 -10.51
C ILE A 232 14.19 7.07 -10.28
N GLU A 233 13.55 8.18 -10.63
CA GLU A 233 14.05 9.52 -10.36
C GLU A 233 13.11 10.19 -9.35
N ILE A 234 13.70 10.78 -8.32
CA ILE A 234 13.01 11.40 -7.20
C ILE A 234 13.48 12.84 -7.09
N ASP A 235 12.54 13.77 -7.06
CA ASP A 235 12.81 15.16 -6.71
C ASP A 235 12.94 15.29 -5.18
N LEU A 236 14.14 15.61 -4.71
CA LEU A 236 14.44 15.87 -3.30
C LEU A 236 13.96 17.26 -2.89
N VAL A 237 12.64 17.40 -2.73
CA VAL A 237 12.03 18.62 -2.21
C VAL A 237 12.26 18.71 -0.69
N PRO A 238 12.78 19.85 -0.18
CA PRO A 238 12.96 20.04 1.26
C PRO A 238 11.67 19.79 2.04
N GLY A 239 11.76 19.00 3.10
CA GLY A 239 10.61 18.63 3.93
C GLY A 239 9.71 17.54 3.33
N LYS A 240 9.97 17.00 2.13
CA LYS A 240 9.30 15.78 1.62
C LYS A 240 10.08 14.49 1.90
N TRP A 241 11.35 14.62 2.25
CA TRP A 241 12.24 13.51 2.56
C TRP A 241 12.88 13.77 3.91
N ASN A 242 12.97 12.72 4.71
CA ASN A 242 13.73 12.72 5.94
C ASN A 242 14.87 11.73 5.73
N ASP A 243 16.11 12.21 5.73
CA ASP A 243 17.24 11.32 5.88
C ASP A 243 17.06 10.60 7.20
N ARG A 244 16.92 9.28 7.14
CA ARG A 244 17.05 8.49 8.34
C ARG A 244 18.53 8.43 8.63
N ASP A 245 18.94 9.16 9.67
CA ASP A 245 20.12 8.78 10.44
C ASP A 245 19.85 7.38 10.99
N VAL A 246 20.12 6.36 10.19
CA VAL A 246 20.35 5.03 10.73
C VAL A 246 21.70 5.16 11.43
N LYS A 247 21.67 5.58 12.70
CA LYS A 247 22.65 5.05 13.64
C LYS A 247 22.45 3.54 13.57
N LEU A 248 23.25 2.89 12.73
CA LEU A 248 23.53 1.47 12.90
C LEU A 248 24.13 1.44 14.31
N ASP A 249 23.35 0.96 15.29
CA ASP A 249 23.92 0.66 16.60
C ASP A 249 25.16 -0.23 16.35
N PRO A 250 26.28 0.06 17.03
CA PRO A 250 27.56 -0.59 16.79
C PRO A 250 27.50 -2.12 16.93
#